data_AF-A0A7V1HZK3-F1
#
_entry.id   AF-A0A7V1HZK3-F1
#
_cell.length_a   1.000
_cell.length_b   1.000
_cell.length_c   1.000
_cell.angle_alpha   90.00
_cell.angle_beta   90.00
_cell.angle_gamma   90.00
#
_symmetry.space_group_name_H-M   'P 1'
#
loop_
_entity.id
_entity.type
_entity.pdbx_description
1 polymer ?
#
loop_
_entity_poly.entity_id
_entity_poly.type
_entity_poly.pdbx_seq_one_letter_code
_entity_poly.pdbx_strand_id
1 'polypeptide(L)'
;MNNSRRLFQNAILLLLSLSLFTTYAAAQKNPSVGNLFINAYEKKDEAAMKKLIETRTKEFPAEVQAMVEYSMSPKAGKQEQDFLFGVAGLIANMYGEQTGDMRLFEAVKANYSSVLKKRKATTLDPNVVSALKKKIAALGGGDWRVNMFRLDQSGVLTVEIDVRESSGGAGFTPRIEFKKSNEARDIIKAGLPAVKKGKISWSSMGIGLKTVFIE
;
A
#
# COMPACT_ATOMS: atom_id res chain seq x y z
N MET A 1 22.23 1.09 -17.72
CA MET A 1 21.06 0.90 -16.83
C MET A 1 21.23 -0.29 -15.86
N ASN A 2 22.44 -0.58 -15.36
CA ASN A 2 22.77 -1.90 -14.77
C ASN A 2 23.04 -1.92 -13.25
N ASN A 3 22.98 -0.79 -12.55
CA ASN A 3 23.37 -0.76 -11.13
C ASN A 3 22.17 -0.80 -10.16
N SER A 4 20.96 -0.44 -10.60
CA SER A 4 19.75 -0.47 -9.76
C SER A 4 19.08 -1.84 -9.66
N ARG A 5 19.29 -2.74 -10.63
CA ARG A 5 18.75 -4.12 -10.60
C ARG A 5 19.48 -5.04 -9.62
N ARG A 6 20.78 -4.80 -9.36
CA ARG A 6 21.57 -5.60 -8.42
C ARG A 6 21.23 -5.31 -6.96
N LEU A 7 20.75 -4.10 -6.66
CA LEU A 7 20.35 -3.72 -5.30
C LEU A 7 18.99 -4.33 -4.88
N PHE A 8 18.11 -4.61 -5.85
CA PHE A 8 16.83 -5.29 -5.61
C PHE A 8 16.98 -6.79 -5.30
N GLN A 9 17.96 -7.47 -5.89
CA GLN A 9 18.24 -8.88 -5.59
C GLN A 9 18.86 -9.09 -4.20
N ASN A 10 19.60 -8.10 -3.68
CA ASN A 10 20.26 -8.21 -2.38
C ASN A 10 19.33 -7.91 -1.19
N ALA A 11 18.19 -7.24 -1.39
CA ALA A 11 17.25 -6.94 -0.31
C ALA A 11 16.37 -8.15 0.08
N ILE A 12 16.05 -9.02 -0.88
CA ILE A 12 15.30 -10.27 -0.64
C ILE A 12 16.18 -11.31 0.09
N LEU A 13 17.51 -11.22 -0.07
CA LEU A 13 18.46 -12.15 0.56
C LEU A 13 18.59 -12.02 2.08
N LEU A 14 18.29 -10.84 2.66
CA LEU A 14 18.65 -10.53 4.06
C LEU A 14 17.49 -10.69 5.06
N LEU A 15 16.23 -10.73 4.61
CA LEU A 15 15.05 -10.70 5.50
C LEU A 15 14.50 -12.09 5.89
N LEU A 16 15.05 -13.16 5.33
CA LEU A 16 14.64 -14.55 5.60
C LEU A 16 15.61 -15.33 6.52
N SER A 17 16.54 -14.64 7.19
CA SER A 17 17.58 -15.28 8.03
C SER A 17 17.47 -15.03 9.53
N LEU A 18 16.47 -14.28 10.02
CA LEU A 18 16.30 -14.08 11.47
C LEU A 18 15.13 -14.89 12.03
N SER A 19 15.39 -16.15 12.31
CA SER A 19 14.89 -16.79 13.54
C SER A 19 15.77 -17.98 13.96
N LEU A 20 16.38 -17.80 15.13
CA LEU A 20 16.87 -18.78 16.10
C LEU A 20 18.12 -19.61 15.78
N PHE A 21 19.14 -19.39 16.61
CA PHE A 21 20.35 -20.19 16.77
C PHE A 21 20.01 -21.63 17.20
N THR A 22 20.48 -22.63 16.44
CA THR A 22 21.25 -23.78 16.97
C THR A 22 21.94 -24.52 15.82
N THR A 23 23.21 -24.86 16.08
CA THR A 23 24.09 -25.85 15.40
C THR A 23 24.55 -25.59 13.96
N TYR A 24 25.86 -25.38 13.85
CA TYR A 24 26.67 -25.45 12.64
C TYR A 24 26.58 -26.84 12.01
N ALA A 25 25.88 -26.91 10.88
CA ALA A 25 26.34 -27.66 9.72
C ALA A 25 26.14 -26.71 8.54
N ALA A 26 27.16 -26.55 7.70
CA ALA A 26 27.07 -25.77 6.47
C ALA A 26 26.08 -26.45 5.52
N ALA A 27 24.78 -26.23 5.75
CA ALA A 27 23.72 -26.64 4.85
C ALA A 27 23.88 -25.78 3.60
N GLN A 28 24.34 -26.40 2.50
CA GLN A 28 24.03 -25.90 1.17
C GLN A 28 22.53 -25.62 1.16
N LYS A 29 22.17 -24.34 1.23
CA LYS A 29 20.79 -23.90 1.42
C LYS A 29 20.06 -24.22 0.13
N ASN A 30 19.49 -25.42 0.03
CA ASN A 30 18.63 -25.80 -1.08
C ASN A 30 17.59 -24.67 -1.23
N PRO A 31 17.48 -24.06 -2.42
CA PRO A 31 16.53 -22.97 -2.62
C PRO A 31 15.12 -23.45 -2.25
N SER A 32 14.36 -22.58 -1.57
CA SER A 32 12.98 -22.89 -1.19
C SER A 32 12.14 -23.22 -2.42
N VAL A 33 11.08 -24.02 -2.25
CA VAL A 33 10.21 -24.37 -3.38
C VAL A 33 9.55 -23.15 -3.98
N GLY A 34 9.28 -22.11 -3.17
CA GLY A 34 8.79 -20.82 -3.65
C GLY A 34 9.78 -20.15 -4.62
N ASN A 35 11.07 -20.10 -4.28
CA ASN A 35 12.09 -19.50 -5.15
C ASN A 35 12.29 -20.30 -6.44
N LEU A 36 12.29 -21.64 -6.35
CA LEU A 36 12.38 -22.50 -7.54
C LEU A 36 11.16 -22.31 -8.45
N PHE A 37 9.98 -22.18 -7.87
CA PHE A 37 8.74 -21.94 -8.60
C PHE A 37 8.75 -20.58 -9.28
N ILE A 38 9.16 -19.52 -8.58
CA ILE A 38 9.29 -18.16 -9.16
C ILE A 38 10.27 -18.18 -10.34
N ASN A 39 11.42 -18.84 -10.19
CA ASN A 39 12.39 -18.96 -11.28
C ASN A 39 11.83 -19.71 -12.50
N ALA A 40 11.00 -20.75 -12.30
CA ALA A 40 10.33 -21.47 -13.37
C ALA A 40 9.23 -20.60 -14.02
N TYR A 41 8.47 -19.86 -13.21
CA TYR A 41 7.44 -18.92 -13.66
C TYR A 41 8.03 -17.80 -14.52
N GLU A 42 9.14 -17.19 -14.11
CA GLU A 42 9.84 -16.15 -14.87
C GLU A 42 10.36 -16.66 -16.23
N LYS A 43 10.75 -17.94 -16.29
CA LYS A 43 11.16 -18.63 -17.52
C LYS A 43 9.98 -19.14 -18.35
N LYS A 44 8.75 -18.98 -17.87
CA LYS A 44 7.53 -19.53 -18.48
C LYS A 44 7.57 -21.06 -18.65
N ASP A 45 8.24 -21.75 -17.74
CA ASP A 45 8.41 -23.20 -17.76
C ASP A 45 7.32 -23.88 -16.91
N GLU A 46 6.17 -24.11 -17.52
CA GLU A 46 5.03 -24.76 -16.85
C GLU A 46 5.30 -26.21 -16.45
N ALA A 47 6.11 -26.93 -17.24
CA ALA A 47 6.47 -28.30 -16.93
C ALA A 47 7.32 -28.38 -15.66
N ALA A 48 8.31 -27.48 -15.51
CA ALA A 48 9.09 -27.38 -14.29
C ALA A 48 8.23 -26.99 -13.07
N MET A 49 7.27 -26.07 -13.24
CA MET A 49 6.34 -25.68 -12.17
C MET A 49 5.49 -26.87 -11.69
N LYS A 50 4.89 -27.63 -12.61
CA LYS A 50 4.10 -28.83 -12.27
C LYS A 50 4.96 -29.89 -11.58
N LYS A 51 6.14 -30.17 -12.12
CA LYS A 51 7.08 -31.16 -11.55
C LYS A 51 7.53 -30.78 -10.14
N LEU A 52 7.74 -29.49 -9.87
CA LEU A 52 8.08 -29.02 -8.52
C LEU A 52 6.95 -29.33 -7.53
N ILE A 53 5.69 -29.08 -7.90
CA ILE A 53 4.54 -29.37 -7.04
C ILE A 53 4.37 -30.86 -6.78
N GLU A 54 4.62 -31.72 -7.76
CA GLU A 54 4.56 -33.18 -7.59
C GLU A 54 5.66 -33.70 -6.67
N THR A 55 6.88 -33.18 -6.84
CA THR A 55 8.07 -33.69 -6.14
C THR A 55 8.22 -33.14 -4.73
N ARG A 56 7.73 -31.92 -4.46
CA ARG A 56 7.90 -31.22 -3.18
C ARG A 56 6.57 -30.71 -2.62
N THR A 57 5.48 -31.44 -2.85
CA THR A 57 4.09 -31.07 -2.50
C THR A 57 3.93 -30.53 -1.08
N LYS A 58 4.56 -31.17 -0.09
CA LYS A 58 4.39 -30.84 1.34
C LYS A 58 4.95 -29.47 1.73
N GLU A 59 5.81 -28.88 0.91
CA GLU A 59 6.48 -27.61 1.22
C GLU A 59 5.69 -26.39 0.73
N PHE A 60 4.81 -26.57 -0.25
CA PHE A 60 4.06 -25.47 -0.86
C PHE A 60 3.04 -24.77 0.04
N PRO A 61 2.28 -25.47 0.93
CA PRO A 61 1.35 -24.78 1.81
C PRO A 61 2.01 -23.70 2.67
N ALA A 62 3.18 -24.01 3.25
CA ALA A 62 3.93 -23.07 4.09
C ALA A 62 4.48 -21.89 3.28
N GLU A 63 5.02 -22.14 2.08
CA GLU A 63 5.53 -21.07 1.20
C GLU A 63 4.42 -20.15 0.69
N VAL A 64 3.27 -20.71 0.31
CA VAL A 64 2.09 -19.93 -0.11
C VAL A 64 1.60 -19.06 1.04
N GLN A 65 1.53 -19.62 2.26
CA GLN A 65 1.17 -18.85 3.45
C GLN A 65 2.15 -17.70 3.70
N ALA A 66 3.47 -17.95 3.63
CA ALA A 66 4.49 -16.92 3.81
C ALA A 66 4.38 -15.80 2.76
N MET A 67 4.13 -16.15 1.49
CA MET A 67 3.90 -15.16 0.42
C MET A 67 2.67 -14.29 0.71
N VAL A 68 1.57 -14.90 1.14
CA VAL A 68 0.33 -14.18 1.49
C VAL A 68 0.54 -13.27 2.71
N GLU A 69 1.16 -13.78 3.78
CA GLU A 69 1.44 -13.01 4.99
C GLU A 69 2.32 -11.79 4.71
N TYR A 70 3.41 -11.99 3.95
CA TYR A 70 4.27 -10.88 3.56
C TYR A 70 3.55 -9.88 2.65
N SER A 71 2.72 -10.35 1.71
CA SER A 71 1.88 -9.49 0.85
C SER A 71 0.85 -8.67 1.63
N MET A 72 0.43 -9.15 2.79
CA MET A 72 -0.47 -8.42 3.68
C MET A 72 0.25 -7.48 4.63
N SER A 73 1.59 -7.54 4.69
CA SER A 73 2.39 -6.70 5.55
C SER A 73 2.44 -5.25 5.02
N PRO A 74 2.59 -4.25 5.90
CA PRO A 74 2.77 -2.85 5.50
C PRO A 74 4.08 -2.59 4.75
N LYS A 75 4.99 -3.57 4.68
CA LYS A 75 6.29 -3.46 4.00
C LYS A 75 6.17 -3.71 2.49
N ALA A 76 5.20 -4.50 2.05
CA ALA A 76 5.04 -4.85 0.66
C ALA A 76 4.38 -3.71 -0.14
N GLY A 77 5.04 -3.26 -1.20
CA GLY A 77 4.48 -2.25 -2.12
C GLY A 77 3.34 -2.81 -2.97
N LYS A 78 2.46 -1.97 -3.54
CA LYS A 78 1.29 -2.42 -4.33
C LYS A 78 1.66 -3.43 -5.43
N GLN A 79 2.71 -3.14 -6.20
CA GLN A 79 3.17 -4.01 -7.29
C GLN A 79 3.71 -5.35 -6.77
N GLU A 80 4.43 -5.33 -5.65
CA GLU A 80 4.98 -6.52 -5.00
C GLU A 80 3.86 -7.40 -4.42
N GLN A 81 2.87 -6.79 -3.78
CA GLN A 81 1.66 -7.49 -3.33
C GLN A 81 0.94 -8.16 -4.51
N ASP A 82 0.74 -7.46 -5.62
CA ASP A 82 0.04 -8.01 -6.80
C ASP A 82 0.82 -9.19 -7.41
N PHE A 83 2.15 -9.06 -7.47
CA PHE A 83 3.03 -10.13 -7.93
C PHE A 83 2.95 -11.37 -7.02
N LEU A 84 3.13 -11.18 -5.71
CA LEU A 84 3.15 -12.28 -4.74
C LEU A 84 1.79 -12.97 -4.61
N PHE A 85 0.68 -12.22 -4.62
CA PHE A 85 -0.67 -12.83 -4.68
C PHE A 85 -0.89 -13.58 -6.00
N GLY A 86 -0.34 -13.08 -7.12
CA GLY A 86 -0.38 -13.77 -8.41
C GLY A 86 0.36 -15.10 -8.38
N VAL A 87 1.61 -15.11 -7.87
CA VAL A 87 2.42 -16.32 -7.73
C VAL A 87 1.79 -17.30 -6.74
N ALA A 88 1.39 -16.84 -5.56
CA ALA A 88 0.73 -17.65 -4.55
C ALA A 88 -0.57 -18.28 -5.07
N GLY A 89 -1.35 -17.52 -5.85
CA GLY A 89 -2.58 -18.01 -6.48
C GLY A 89 -2.30 -19.08 -7.53
N LEU A 90 -1.27 -18.91 -8.35
CA LEU A 90 -0.87 -19.90 -9.34
C LEU A 90 -0.38 -21.20 -8.69
N ILE A 91 0.49 -21.10 -7.68
CA ILE A 91 0.96 -22.25 -6.90
C ILE A 91 -0.23 -22.98 -6.29
N ALA A 92 -1.12 -22.26 -5.61
CA ALA A 92 -2.24 -22.86 -4.89
C ALA A 92 -3.24 -23.52 -5.84
N ASN A 93 -3.47 -22.95 -7.03
CA ASN A 93 -4.30 -23.58 -8.06
C ASN A 93 -3.68 -24.88 -8.57
N MET A 94 -2.41 -24.86 -8.96
CA MET A 94 -1.71 -26.04 -9.46
C MET A 94 -1.57 -27.13 -8.37
N TYR A 95 -1.38 -26.73 -7.12
CA TYR A 95 -1.42 -27.63 -5.96
C TYR A 95 -2.79 -28.30 -5.82
N GLY A 96 -3.87 -27.54 -5.93
CA GLY A 96 -5.23 -28.07 -5.87
C GLY A 96 -5.56 -29.00 -7.03
N GLU A 97 -5.09 -28.69 -8.24
CA GLU A 97 -5.23 -29.57 -9.41
C GLU A 97 -4.51 -30.92 -9.22
N GLN A 98 -3.34 -30.93 -8.56
CA GLN A 98 -2.56 -32.15 -8.35
C GLN A 98 -2.99 -32.97 -7.13
N THR A 99 -3.42 -32.31 -6.06
CA THR A 99 -3.77 -32.98 -4.79
C THR A 99 -5.27 -33.17 -4.60
N GLY A 100 -6.09 -32.47 -5.38
CA GLY A 100 -7.54 -32.35 -5.16
C GLY A 100 -7.93 -31.37 -4.05
N ASP A 101 -6.96 -30.76 -3.33
CA ASP A 101 -7.24 -29.85 -2.22
C ASP A 101 -7.21 -28.38 -2.64
N MET A 102 -8.39 -27.83 -2.93
CA MET A 102 -8.58 -26.42 -3.32
C MET A 102 -8.60 -25.44 -2.14
N ARG A 103 -8.50 -25.90 -0.88
CA ARG A 103 -8.61 -25.01 0.29
C ARG A 103 -7.53 -23.94 0.32
N LEU A 104 -6.31 -24.31 -0.11
CA LEU A 104 -5.20 -23.37 -0.21
C LEU A 104 -5.52 -22.25 -1.21
N PHE A 105 -6.07 -22.60 -2.38
CA PHE A 105 -6.43 -21.64 -3.42
C PHE A 105 -7.54 -20.68 -2.96
N GLU A 106 -8.59 -21.20 -2.33
CA GLU A 106 -9.67 -20.36 -1.79
C GLU A 106 -9.17 -19.42 -0.69
N ALA A 107 -8.23 -19.86 0.16
CA ALA A 107 -7.60 -19.00 1.16
C ALA A 107 -6.80 -17.85 0.53
N VAL A 108 -6.01 -18.11 -0.52
CA VAL A 108 -5.29 -17.04 -1.25
C VAL A 108 -6.28 -16.04 -1.85
N LYS A 109 -7.34 -16.53 -2.51
CA LYS A 109 -8.37 -15.70 -3.15
C LYS A 109 -9.11 -14.82 -2.16
N ALA A 110 -9.49 -15.35 -0.99
CA ALA A 110 -10.13 -14.59 0.08
C ALA A 110 -9.22 -13.46 0.61
N ASN A 111 -7.94 -13.77 0.85
CA ASN A 111 -6.96 -12.78 1.30
C ASN A 111 -6.71 -11.69 0.25
N TYR A 112 -6.57 -12.07 -1.02
CA TYR A 112 -6.41 -11.09 -2.10
C TYR A 112 -7.63 -10.17 -2.23
N SER A 113 -8.84 -10.72 -2.15
CA SER A 113 -10.09 -9.94 -2.15
C SER A 113 -10.14 -8.94 -0.99
N SER A 114 -9.72 -9.35 0.21
CA SER A 114 -9.61 -8.47 1.38
C SER A 114 -8.66 -7.30 1.13
N VAL A 115 -7.48 -7.56 0.54
CA VAL A 115 -6.51 -6.52 0.19
C VAL A 115 -7.09 -5.57 -0.87
N LEU A 116 -7.76 -6.08 -1.90
CA LEU A 116 -8.41 -5.24 -2.92
C LEU A 116 -9.51 -4.35 -2.31
N LYS A 117 -10.31 -4.87 -1.38
CA LYS A 117 -11.33 -4.09 -0.66
C LYS A 117 -10.68 -2.98 0.17
N LYS A 118 -9.61 -3.28 0.91
CA LYS A 118 -8.85 -2.27 1.67
C LYS A 118 -8.30 -1.18 0.76
N ARG A 119 -7.70 -1.54 -0.38
CA ARG A 119 -7.19 -0.59 -1.37
C ARG A 119 -8.28 0.31 -1.94
N LYS A 120 -9.45 -0.26 -2.26
CA LYS A 120 -10.61 0.53 -2.72
C LYS A 120 -11.10 1.49 -1.64
N ALA A 121 -11.19 1.04 -0.39
CA ALA A 121 -11.57 1.90 0.74
C ALA A 121 -10.58 3.06 0.98
N THR A 122 -9.29 2.85 0.69
CA THR A 122 -8.25 3.89 0.79
C THR A 122 -8.17 4.80 -0.44
N THR A 123 -8.91 4.48 -1.52
CA THR A 123 -8.93 5.29 -2.75
C THR A 123 -10.10 6.26 -2.69
N LEU A 124 -9.80 7.55 -2.59
CA LEU A 124 -10.83 8.59 -2.63
C LEU A 124 -11.39 8.75 -4.04
N ASP A 125 -12.70 8.95 -4.17
CA ASP A 125 -13.34 9.26 -5.45
C ASP A 125 -12.81 10.59 -6.00
N PRO A 126 -12.20 10.62 -7.22
CA PRO A 126 -11.64 11.84 -7.81
C PRO A 126 -12.66 12.97 -7.98
N ASN A 127 -13.93 12.65 -8.28
CA ASN A 127 -14.99 13.64 -8.45
C ASN A 127 -15.36 14.28 -7.12
N VAL A 128 -15.48 13.48 -6.06
CA VAL A 128 -15.72 13.96 -4.70
C VAL A 128 -14.55 14.83 -4.23
N VAL A 129 -13.31 14.37 -4.42
CA VAL A 129 -12.10 15.14 -4.05
C VAL A 129 -12.05 16.46 -4.82
N SER A 130 -12.33 16.46 -6.12
CA SER A 130 -12.36 17.68 -6.94
C SER A 130 -13.41 18.68 -6.44
N ALA A 131 -14.62 18.20 -6.15
CA ALA A 131 -15.68 19.04 -5.60
C ALA A 131 -15.31 19.62 -4.22
N LEU A 132 -14.70 18.82 -3.35
CA LEU A 132 -14.23 19.27 -2.03
C LEU A 132 -13.11 20.30 -2.15
N LYS A 133 -12.12 20.07 -3.02
CA LYS A 133 -11.05 21.04 -3.28
C LYS A 133 -11.61 22.40 -3.72
N LYS A 134 -12.60 22.42 -4.60
CA LYS A 134 -13.27 23.66 -5.04
C LYS A 134 -13.98 24.38 -3.89
N LYS A 135 -14.75 23.65 -3.09
CA LYS A 135 -15.46 24.21 -1.93
C LYS A 135 -14.50 24.79 -0.88
N ILE A 136 -13.42 24.07 -0.58
CA ILE A 136 -12.39 24.51 0.36
C ILE A 136 -11.66 25.75 -0.17
N ALA A 137 -11.27 25.77 -1.45
CA ALA A 137 -10.62 26.92 -2.06
C ALA A 137 -11.50 28.18 -2.03
N ALA A 138 -12.82 28.02 -2.21
CA ALA A 138 -13.78 29.12 -2.13
C ALA A 138 -13.87 29.76 -0.73
N LEU A 139 -13.69 28.99 0.35
CA LEU A 139 -13.62 29.55 1.73
C LEU A 139 -12.44 30.52 1.91
N GLY A 140 -11.35 30.27 1.19
CA GLY A 140 -10.17 31.13 1.18
C GLY A 140 -10.26 32.33 0.25
N GLY A 141 -11.43 32.60 -0.37
CA GLY A 141 -11.59 33.71 -1.31
C GLY A 141 -10.73 33.59 -2.59
N GLY A 142 -10.21 32.40 -2.89
CA GLY A 142 -9.27 32.16 -4.00
C GLY A 142 -7.78 32.10 -3.61
N ASP A 143 -7.43 32.48 -2.38
CA ASP A 143 -6.03 32.47 -1.90
C ASP A 143 -5.57 31.08 -1.45
N TRP A 144 -6.52 30.17 -1.21
CA TRP A 144 -6.25 28.81 -0.75
C TRP A 144 -6.10 27.85 -1.92
N ARG A 145 -4.99 27.10 -1.95
CA ARG A 145 -4.72 26.04 -2.91
C ARG A 145 -4.52 24.71 -2.19
N VAL A 146 -5.38 23.74 -2.48
CA VAL A 146 -5.24 22.39 -1.91
C VAL A 146 -4.16 21.60 -2.67
N ASN A 147 -2.98 21.48 -2.07
CA ASN A 147 -1.82 20.81 -2.67
C ASN A 147 -1.80 19.31 -2.40
N MET A 148 -2.23 18.87 -1.21
CA MET A 148 -2.37 17.45 -0.88
C MET A 148 -3.79 17.14 -0.44
N PHE A 149 -4.30 16.00 -0.91
CA PHE A 149 -5.56 15.42 -0.47
C PHE A 149 -5.42 13.90 -0.56
N ARG A 150 -4.98 13.25 0.53
CA ARG A 150 -4.57 11.84 0.52
C ARG A 150 -5.13 11.10 1.74
N LEU A 151 -5.77 9.96 1.49
CA LEU A 151 -6.13 8.99 2.53
C LEU A 151 -5.03 7.92 2.57
N ASP A 152 -4.46 7.67 3.74
CA ASP A 152 -3.46 6.61 3.89
C ASP A 152 -4.08 5.23 4.14
N GLN A 153 -3.23 4.20 4.22
CA GLN A 153 -3.66 2.82 4.44
C GLN A 153 -4.30 2.58 5.82
N SER A 154 -4.05 3.46 6.79
CA SER A 154 -4.66 3.43 8.12
C SER A 154 -6.02 4.14 8.18
N GLY A 155 -6.47 4.71 7.05
CA GLY A 155 -7.71 5.47 6.96
C GLY A 155 -7.59 6.89 7.52
N VAL A 156 -6.36 7.40 7.67
CA VAL A 156 -6.11 8.77 8.12
C VAL A 156 -6.01 9.70 6.92
N LEU A 157 -6.89 10.70 6.88
CA LEU A 157 -6.91 11.71 5.81
C LEU A 157 -5.90 12.83 6.10
N THR A 158 -5.06 13.15 5.13
CA THR A 158 -4.19 14.33 5.15
C THR A 158 -4.60 15.29 4.05
N VAL A 159 -4.93 16.52 4.44
CA VAL A 159 -5.18 17.64 3.52
C VAL A 159 -4.20 18.76 3.82
N GLU A 160 -3.50 19.24 2.79
CA GLU A 160 -2.60 20.39 2.89
C GLU A 160 -3.07 21.50 1.96
N ILE A 161 -3.14 22.69 2.54
CA ILE A 161 -3.65 23.90 1.90
C ILE A 161 -2.54 24.93 1.95
N ASP A 162 -2.08 25.35 0.78
CA ASP A 162 -1.15 26.45 0.63
C ASP A 162 -1.93 27.75 0.49
N VAL A 163 -1.48 28.79 1.18
CA VAL A 163 -2.16 30.09 1.26
C VAL A 163 -1.26 31.11 0.60
N ARG A 164 -1.72 31.63 -0.54
CA ARG A 164 -1.03 32.68 -1.28
C ARG A 164 -1.08 33.97 -0.46
N GLU A 165 0.05 34.66 -0.38
CA GLU A 165 0.04 36.06 0.04
C GLU A 165 -0.60 36.88 -1.08
N SER A 166 -1.52 37.78 -0.73
CA SER A 166 -2.05 38.75 -1.67
C SER A 166 -0.91 39.59 -2.21
N SER A 167 -0.63 39.48 -3.51
CA SER A 167 0.41 40.22 -4.22
C SER A 167 0.15 41.73 -4.07
N GLY A 168 0.86 42.37 -3.14
CA GLY A 168 0.78 43.81 -2.86
C GLY A 168 0.70 44.23 -1.38
N GLY A 169 0.62 43.30 -0.43
CA GLY A 169 0.50 43.62 1.01
C GLY A 169 1.81 43.54 1.78
N ALA A 170 2.07 44.53 2.64
CA ALA A 170 3.28 44.66 3.45
C ALA A 170 3.51 43.45 4.39
N GLY A 171 4.32 42.47 3.98
CA GLY A 171 5.00 41.49 4.85
C GLY A 171 4.14 40.77 5.90
N PHE A 172 2.84 40.62 5.70
CA PHE A 172 1.92 40.10 6.71
C PHE A 172 1.67 38.61 6.48
N THR A 173 2.06 37.78 7.46
CA THR A 173 1.77 36.34 7.42
C THR A 173 0.26 36.11 7.41
N PRO A 174 -0.31 35.39 6.42
CA PRO A 174 -1.74 35.15 6.33
C PRO A 174 -2.28 34.47 7.59
N ARG A 175 -3.43 34.94 8.10
CA ARG A 175 -4.09 34.34 9.27
C ARG A 175 -5.29 33.51 8.85
N ILE A 176 -5.39 32.30 9.39
CA ILE A 176 -6.54 31.42 9.16
C ILE A 176 -7.57 31.58 10.27
N GLU A 177 -8.68 32.24 9.93
CA GLU A 177 -9.83 32.42 10.81
C GLU A 177 -10.34 31.09 11.36
N PHE A 178 -10.68 31.07 12.66
CA PHE A 178 -11.20 29.88 13.33
C PHE A 178 -12.47 29.34 12.67
N LYS A 179 -13.41 30.24 12.34
CA LYS A 179 -14.66 29.90 11.67
C LYS A 179 -14.43 29.19 10.33
N LYS A 180 -13.62 29.79 9.44
CA LYS A 180 -13.31 29.23 8.12
C LYS A 180 -12.58 27.88 8.21
N SER A 181 -11.67 27.72 9.17
CA SER A 181 -10.96 26.44 9.36
C SER A 181 -11.89 25.31 9.84
N ASN A 182 -12.88 25.63 10.68
CA ASN A 182 -13.89 24.65 11.10
C ASN A 182 -14.87 24.33 9.98
N GLU A 183 -15.28 25.33 9.21
CA GLU A 183 -16.14 25.12 8.05
C GLU A 183 -15.47 24.22 7.01
N ALA A 184 -14.15 24.40 6.76
CA ALA A 184 -13.39 23.50 5.90
C ALA A 184 -13.39 22.05 6.42
N ARG A 185 -13.25 21.87 7.74
CA ARG A 185 -13.37 20.55 8.39
C ARG A 185 -14.75 19.95 8.17
N ASP A 186 -15.80 20.73 8.37
CA ASP A 186 -17.18 20.25 8.29
C ASP A 186 -17.56 19.90 6.83
N ILE A 187 -17.08 20.66 5.84
CA ILE A 187 -17.17 20.33 4.41
C ILE A 187 -16.54 18.97 4.11
N ILE A 188 -15.35 18.70 4.64
CA ILE A 188 -14.67 17.41 4.44
C ILE A 188 -15.46 16.28 5.10
N LYS A 189 -15.91 16.47 6.35
CA LYS A 189 -16.72 15.45 7.06
C LYS A 189 -18.01 15.13 6.32
N ALA A 190 -18.68 16.14 5.76
CA ALA A 190 -19.90 15.96 4.98
C ALA A 190 -19.65 15.24 3.64
N GLY A 191 -18.54 15.54 2.95
CA GLY A 191 -18.22 14.91 1.68
C GLY A 191 -17.58 13.51 1.79
N LEU A 192 -16.96 13.19 2.93
CA LEU A 192 -16.28 11.92 3.18
C LEU A 192 -16.72 11.31 4.53
N PRO A 193 -18.00 10.88 4.68
CA PRO A 193 -18.55 10.44 5.97
C PRO A 193 -17.89 9.18 6.55
N ALA A 194 -17.22 8.40 5.69
CA ALA A 194 -16.46 7.22 6.08
C ALA A 194 -15.10 7.55 6.73
N VAL A 195 -14.56 8.75 6.50
CA VAL A 195 -13.29 9.20 7.11
C VAL A 195 -13.56 9.61 8.56
N LYS A 196 -12.94 8.90 9.50
CA LYS A 196 -13.07 9.17 10.94
C LYS A 196 -11.87 9.88 11.55
N LYS A 197 -10.72 9.86 10.88
CA LYS A 197 -9.47 10.43 11.40
C LYS A 197 -8.76 11.20 10.31
N GLY A 198 -8.15 12.33 10.67
CA GLY A 198 -7.34 13.09 9.72
C GLY A 198 -6.88 14.43 10.25
N LYS A 199 -6.19 15.18 9.38
CA LYS A 199 -5.78 16.55 9.63
C LYS A 199 -5.86 17.40 8.38
N ILE A 200 -6.15 18.67 8.58
CA ILE A 200 -6.10 19.73 7.58
C ILE A 200 -5.04 20.70 8.06
N SER A 201 -4.01 20.93 7.25
CA SER A 201 -2.92 21.87 7.58
C SER A 201 -2.87 22.99 6.55
N TRP A 202 -2.77 24.22 7.04
CA TRP A 202 -2.55 25.40 6.23
C TRP A 202 -1.09 25.83 6.37
N SER A 203 -0.47 26.16 5.26
CA SER A 203 0.88 26.71 5.20
C SER A 203 0.93 27.89 4.24
N SER A 204 1.93 28.76 4.39
CA SER A 204 2.30 29.74 3.38
C SER A 204 3.81 29.76 3.25
N MET A 205 4.34 29.63 2.03
CA MET A 205 5.79 29.57 1.76
C MET A 205 6.53 28.54 2.64
N GLY A 206 5.91 27.41 2.93
CA GLY A 206 6.47 26.35 3.78
C GLY A 206 6.37 26.59 5.29
N ILE A 207 5.87 27.75 5.72
CA ILE A 207 5.62 28.05 7.14
C ILE A 207 4.22 27.55 7.51
N GLY A 208 4.13 26.74 8.56
CA GLY A 208 2.85 26.25 9.08
C GLY A 208 2.04 27.36 9.73
N LEU A 209 0.81 27.57 9.27
CA LEU A 209 -0.10 28.60 9.78
C LEU A 209 -1.10 28.03 10.77
N LYS A 210 -1.65 26.85 10.46
CA LYS A 210 -2.70 26.23 11.27
C LYS A 210 -2.84 24.75 10.97
N THR A 211 -3.24 23.98 11.97
CA THR A 211 -3.72 22.60 11.79
C THR A 211 -5.04 22.41 12.51
N VAL A 212 -5.97 21.68 11.87
CA VAL A 212 -7.24 21.23 12.46
C VAL A 212 -7.36 19.74 12.27
N PHE A 213 -7.77 19.03 13.31
CA PHE A 213 -7.99 17.58 13.27
C PHE A 213 -9.42 17.24 12.85
N ILE A 214 -9.54 16.13 12.14
CA ILE A 214 -10.79 15.46 11.81
C ILE A 214 -10.91 14.31 12.80
N GLU A 215 -11.86 14.44 13.73
CA GLU A 215 -12.24 13.44 14.74
C GLU A 215 -13.70 13.02 14.58
#